data_AF-A0A7W0X783-F1
#
_entry.id   AF-A0A7W0X783-F1
#
_cell.length_a   1.000
_cell.length_b   1.000
_cell.length_c   1.000
_cell.angle_alpha   90.00
_cell.angle_beta   90.00
_cell.angle_gamma   90.00
#
_symmetry.space_group_name_H-M   'P 1'
#
loop_
_entity.id
_entity.type
_entity.pdbx_description
1 polymer ?
#
loop_
_entity_poly.entity_id
_entity_poly.type
_entity_poly.pdbx_seq_one_letter_code
_entity_poly.pdbx_strand_id
1 'polypeptide(L)'
;MIRGMHAMFYSSQAEALRTFLKDKLSLDGTDVGGGWLIFDAPEADLGVHPTEGSEAVSGTAEISFYCDDIVTTISELRTRGVEFTQQVEDHGYGLVTFFEVPGAFKVQLYQPKYTK
;
A
#
# COMPACT_ATOMS: atom_id res chain seq x y z
N MET A 1 15.11 -21.87 2.56
CA MET A 1 13.88 -21.63 1.76
C MET A 1 13.11 -20.48 2.39
N ILE A 2 12.63 -19.53 1.58
CA ILE A 2 11.86 -18.35 2.03
C ILE A 2 10.39 -18.76 2.21
N ARG A 3 9.74 -18.34 3.31
CA ARG A 3 8.35 -18.76 3.67
C ARG A 3 7.28 -17.68 3.47
N GLY A 4 7.68 -16.44 3.30
CA GLY A 4 6.78 -15.29 3.19
C GLY A 4 7.57 -13.99 3.13
N MET A 5 6.87 -12.87 3.04
CA MET A 5 7.43 -11.52 3.00
C MET A 5 6.98 -10.74 4.24
N HIS A 6 7.90 -10.01 4.86
CA HIS A 6 7.61 -9.08 5.94
C HIS A 6 8.03 -7.68 5.48
N ALA A 7 7.06 -6.78 5.31
CA ALA A 7 7.27 -5.45 4.77
C ALA A 7 6.94 -4.40 5.83
N MET A 8 7.74 -3.33 5.94
CA MET A 8 7.59 -2.32 6.98
C MET A 8 7.52 -0.91 6.41
N PHE A 9 6.52 -0.15 6.86
CA PHE A 9 6.53 1.30 6.72
C PHE A 9 7.32 1.92 7.88
N TYR A 10 8.23 2.84 7.55
CA TYR A 10 8.87 3.70 8.54
C TYR A 10 8.16 5.05 8.53
N SER A 11 7.55 5.42 9.66
CA SER A 11 6.77 6.65 9.78
C SER A 11 7.14 7.41 11.04
N SER A 12 7.23 8.74 10.91
CA SER A 12 7.35 9.67 12.04
C SER A 12 6.05 9.75 12.88
N GLN A 13 4.95 9.17 12.39
CA GLN A 13 3.64 9.11 13.05
C GLN A 13 3.14 7.67 13.14
N ALA A 14 3.97 6.78 13.68
CA ALA A 14 3.75 5.33 13.65
C ALA A 14 2.39 4.87 14.21
N GLU A 15 1.94 5.40 15.36
CA GLU A 15 0.64 5.04 15.95
C GLU A 15 -0.54 5.47 15.08
N ALA A 16 -0.48 6.68 14.53
CA ALA A 16 -1.50 7.18 13.60
C ALA A 16 -1.53 6.35 12.32
N LEU A 17 -0.37 5.96 11.79
CA LEU A 17 -0.30 5.09 10.61
C LEU A 17 -0.89 3.70 10.89
N ARG A 18 -0.58 3.08 12.03
CA ARG A 18 -1.21 1.80 12.41
C ARG A 18 -2.73 1.93 12.51
N THR A 19 -3.21 3.00 13.14
CA THR A 19 -4.65 3.27 13.24
C THR A 19 -5.28 3.46 11.85
N PHE A 20 -4.59 4.17 10.96
CA PHE A 20 -5.03 4.34 9.57
C PHE A 20 -5.12 3.00 8.83
N LEU A 21 -4.07 2.17 8.88
CA LEU A 21 -4.05 0.87 8.21
C LEU A 21 -5.17 -0.04 8.74
N LYS A 22 -5.38 -0.05 10.06
CA LYS A 22 -6.45 -0.83 10.68
C LYS A 22 -7.85 -0.32 10.31
N ASP A 23 -8.12 0.96 10.52
CA ASP A 23 -9.49 1.47 10.50
C ASP A 23 -9.92 2.00 9.12
N LYS A 24 -8.97 2.53 8.34
CA LYS A 24 -9.23 3.12 7.03
C LYS A 24 -9.03 2.13 5.90
N LEU A 25 -7.99 1.31 5.96
CA LEU A 25 -7.77 0.24 4.99
C LEU A 25 -8.44 -1.07 5.40
N SER A 26 -9.04 -1.14 6.59
CA SER A 26 -9.74 -2.32 7.11
C SER A 26 -8.86 -3.56 7.14
N LEU A 27 -7.56 -3.38 7.45
CA LEU A 27 -6.63 -4.48 7.60
C LEU A 27 -6.73 -5.08 9.00
N ASP A 28 -6.92 -6.39 9.05
CA ASP A 28 -6.79 -7.16 10.28
C ASP A 28 -5.32 -7.29 10.68
N GLY A 29 -5.09 -7.54 11.97
CA GLY A 29 -3.73 -7.73 12.46
C GLY A 29 -3.68 -8.19 13.91
N THR A 30 -2.48 -8.65 14.28
CA THR A 30 -2.16 -9.13 15.63
C THR A 30 -1.42 -8.06 16.42
N ASP A 31 -1.93 -7.68 17.59
CA ASP A 31 -1.20 -6.83 18.53
C ASP A 31 -0.13 -7.67 19.26
N VAL A 32 1.14 -7.31 19.06
CA VAL A 32 2.29 -7.97 19.70
C VAL A 32 2.73 -7.27 21.00
N GLY A 33 1.93 -6.33 21.49
CA GLY A 33 2.13 -5.59 22.74
C GLY A 33 2.25 -4.08 22.51
N GLY A 34 1.62 -3.31 23.38
CA GLY A 34 1.74 -1.85 23.39
C GLY A 34 1.15 -1.15 22.15
N GLY A 35 0.15 -1.76 21.49
CA GLY A 35 -0.46 -1.21 20.28
C GLY A 35 0.42 -1.38 19.04
N TRP A 36 1.35 -2.32 19.07
CA TRP A 36 2.15 -2.70 17.91
C TRP A 36 1.39 -3.76 17.11
N LEU A 37 0.77 -3.34 16.00
CA LEU A 37 0.06 -4.24 15.11
C LEU A 37 0.98 -4.81 14.03
N ILE A 38 0.93 -6.12 13.83
CA ILE A 38 1.38 -6.81 12.62
C ILE A 38 0.13 -7.12 11.80
N PHE A 39 0.00 -6.49 10.64
CA PHE A 39 -1.16 -6.65 9.77
C PHE A 39 -1.09 -7.93 8.95
N ASP A 40 -2.23 -8.58 8.79
CA ASP A 40 -2.39 -9.77 7.98
C ASP A 40 -2.54 -9.36 6.51
N ALA A 41 -1.48 -9.59 5.73
CA ALA A 41 -1.51 -9.44 4.27
C ALA A 41 -1.71 -10.83 3.65
N PRO A 42 -2.92 -11.16 3.16
CA PRO A 42 -3.23 -12.52 2.70
C PRO A 42 -2.44 -12.89 1.43
N GLU A 43 -2.13 -11.90 0.59
CA GLU A 43 -1.46 -12.08 -0.70
C GLU A 43 -0.54 -10.89 -1.00
N ALA A 44 0.58 -11.15 -1.69
CA ALA A 44 1.53 -10.13 -2.09
C ALA A 44 2.20 -10.45 -3.43
N ASP A 45 2.48 -9.40 -4.21
CA ASP A 45 3.27 -9.49 -5.42
C ASP A 45 4.67 -8.92 -5.18
N LEU A 46 5.66 -9.48 -5.88
CA LEU A 46 7.03 -8.98 -5.87
C LEU A 46 7.45 -8.64 -7.29
N GLY A 47 7.72 -7.36 -7.54
CA GLY A 47 8.25 -6.85 -8.80
C GLY A 47 9.63 -6.25 -8.63
N VAL A 48 10.33 -6.07 -9.75
CA VAL A 48 11.59 -5.34 -9.82
C VAL A 48 11.44 -4.29 -10.91
N HIS A 49 11.45 -3.02 -10.53
CA HIS A 49 11.47 -1.91 -11.48
C HIS A 49 12.92 -1.51 -11.77
N PRO A 50 13.31 -1.28 -13.04
CA PRO A 50 14.62 -0.70 -13.34
C PRO A 50 14.75 0.69 -12.73
N THR A 51 15.94 1.04 -12.24
CA THR A 51 16.18 2.40 -11.73
C THR A 51 16.46 3.41 -12.85
N GLU A 52 16.89 2.94 -14.02
CA GLU A 52 17.09 3.79 -15.20
C GLU A 52 15.77 4.43 -15.63
N GLY A 53 15.75 5.77 -15.72
CA GLY A 53 14.54 6.52 -16.04
C GLY A 53 13.57 6.71 -14.87
N SER A 54 13.94 6.31 -13.64
CA SER A 54 13.18 6.59 -12.41
C SER A 54 13.96 7.49 -11.45
N GLU A 55 13.27 8.13 -10.51
CA GLU A 55 13.91 8.87 -9.41
C GLU A 55 14.38 7.94 -8.27
N ALA A 56 14.04 6.65 -8.31
CA ALA A 56 14.37 5.69 -7.26
C ALA A 56 15.86 5.29 -7.30
N VAL A 57 16.49 5.24 -6.13
CA VAL A 57 17.87 4.75 -5.99
C VAL A 57 17.88 3.22 -5.99
N SER A 58 18.93 2.60 -6.55
CA SER A 58 19.08 1.14 -6.53
C SER A 58 19.03 0.59 -5.11
N GLY A 59 18.15 -0.40 -4.89
CA GLY A 59 17.86 -0.97 -3.58
C GLY A 59 16.69 -0.33 -2.83
N THR A 60 16.05 0.71 -3.39
CA THR A 60 14.79 1.24 -2.87
C THR A 60 13.72 0.15 -2.95
N ALA A 61 13.06 -0.11 -1.82
CA ALA A 61 11.89 -0.97 -1.76
C ALA A 61 10.64 -0.10 -1.54
N GLU A 62 9.62 -0.34 -2.35
CA GLU A 62 8.34 0.36 -2.25
C GLU A 62 7.24 -0.63 -1.85
N ILE A 63 6.33 -0.19 -0.98
CA ILE A 63 5.20 -0.99 -0.52
C ILE A 63 3.94 -0.39 -1.15
N SER A 64 3.19 -1.23 -1.87
CA SER A 64 1.92 -0.89 -2.49
C SER A 64 0.83 -1.87 -2.07
N PHE A 65 -0.42 -1.44 -2.21
CA PHE A 65 -1.59 -2.31 -2.09
C PHE A 65 -2.20 -2.51 -3.47
N TYR A 66 -2.86 -3.65 -3.68
CA TYR A 66 -3.59 -3.91 -4.90
C TYR A 66 -5.04 -4.33 -4.63
N CYS A 67 -5.89 -4.24 -5.65
CA CYS A 67 -7.30 -4.58 -5.60
C CYS A 67 -7.81 -5.09 -6.95
N ASP A 68 -8.97 -5.75 -6.97
CA ASP A 68 -9.56 -6.28 -8.20
C ASP A 68 -10.31 -5.20 -9.01
N ASP A 69 -10.86 -4.19 -8.34
CA ASP A 69 -11.59 -3.06 -8.95
C ASP A 69 -11.20 -1.74 -8.26
N ILE A 70 -10.35 -0.97 -8.92
CA ILE A 70 -9.81 0.27 -8.37
C ILE A 70 -10.88 1.34 -8.16
N VAL A 71 -11.92 1.39 -9.01
CA VAL A 71 -12.95 2.42 -8.91
C VAL A 71 -13.82 2.17 -7.68
N THR A 72 -14.24 0.91 -7.50
CA THR A 72 -15.02 0.49 -6.33
C THR A 72 -14.20 0.67 -5.05
N THR A 73 -12.94 0.23 -5.03
CA THR A 73 -12.06 0.37 -3.86
C THR A 73 -11.79 1.83 -3.49
N ILE A 74 -11.53 2.72 -4.48
CA ILE A 74 -11.39 4.16 -4.22
C ILE A 74 -12.65 4.72 -3.56
N SER A 75 -13.82 4.39 -4.10
CA SER A 75 -15.10 4.88 -3.59
C SER A 75 -15.28 4.50 -2.12
N GLU A 76 -15.08 3.23 -1.78
CA GLU A 76 -15.17 2.73 -0.40
C GLU A 76 -14.16 3.39 0.54
N LEU A 77 -12.90 3.48 0.12
CA LEU A 77 -11.84 4.10 0.93
C LEU A 77 -12.12 5.58 1.19
N ARG A 78 -12.69 6.30 0.21
CA ARG A 78 -13.14 7.68 0.41
C ARG A 78 -14.26 7.79 1.43
N THR A 79 -15.20 6.85 1.50
CA THR A 79 -16.23 6.85 2.57
C THR A 79 -15.61 6.67 3.96
N ARG A 80 -14.45 6.02 4.05
CA ARG A 80 -13.67 5.89 5.29
C ARG A 80 -12.79 7.11 5.54
N GLY A 81 -12.70 8.07 4.63
CA GLY A 81 -11.90 9.30 4.78
C GLY A 81 -10.45 9.17 4.31
N VAL A 82 -10.18 8.26 3.38
CA VAL A 82 -8.89 8.20 2.68
C VAL A 82 -8.85 9.26 1.58
N GLU A 83 -7.77 10.05 1.56
CA GLU A 83 -7.56 11.11 0.57
C GLU A 83 -6.64 10.62 -0.55
N PHE A 84 -7.17 10.61 -1.78
CA PHE A 84 -6.41 10.27 -2.98
C PHE A 84 -5.79 11.51 -3.61
N THR A 85 -4.51 11.42 -3.94
CA THR A 85 -3.69 12.54 -4.42
C THR A 85 -3.55 12.61 -5.94
N GLN A 86 -3.95 11.55 -6.64
CA GLN A 86 -3.82 11.44 -8.09
C GLN A 86 -5.08 10.81 -8.69
N GLN A 87 -5.33 11.10 -9.96
CA GLN A 87 -6.34 10.37 -10.73
C GLN A 87 -5.86 8.94 -11.01
N VAL A 88 -6.77 8.07 -11.45
CA VAL A 88 -6.38 6.73 -11.89
C VAL A 88 -5.69 6.85 -13.25
N GLU A 89 -4.50 6.27 -13.36
CA GLU A 89 -3.69 6.28 -14.56
C GLU A 89 -3.33 4.85 -14.99
N ASP A 90 -3.15 4.65 -16.29
CA ASP A 90 -2.74 3.37 -16.85
C ASP A 90 -1.22 3.31 -16.97
N HIS A 91 -0.59 2.46 -16.15
CA HIS A 91 0.87 2.31 -16.10
C HIS A 91 1.34 1.07 -16.87
N GLY A 92 0.49 0.49 -17.72
CA GLY A 92 0.77 -0.69 -18.52
C GLY A 92 0.65 -2.01 -17.75
N TYR A 93 1.26 -2.11 -16.57
CA TYR A 93 1.13 -3.28 -15.69
C TYR A 93 -0.19 -3.30 -14.90
N GLY A 94 -0.83 -2.13 -14.76
CA GLY A 94 -2.02 -1.95 -13.93
C GLY A 94 -2.59 -0.54 -14.05
N LEU A 95 -3.80 -0.38 -13.51
CA LEU A 95 -4.38 0.94 -13.21
C LEU A 95 -3.88 1.40 -11.85
N VAL A 96 -3.39 2.62 -11.72
CA VAL A 96 -2.64 3.08 -10.55
C VAL A 96 -3.21 4.40 -10.04
N THR A 97 -3.26 4.56 -8.72
CA THR A 97 -3.47 5.82 -8.03
C THR A 97 -2.67 5.85 -6.72
N PHE A 98 -2.66 6.98 -6.02
CA PHE A 98 -1.93 7.17 -4.77
C PHE A 98 -2.78 7.88 -3.73
N PHE A 99 -2.67 7.47 -2.47
CA PHE A 99 -3.34 8.10 -1.33
C PHE A 99 -2.35 8.51 -0.24
N GLU A 100 -2.73 9.52 0.56
CA GLU A 100 -1.90 9.98 1.69
C GLU A 100 -2.10 9.10 2.91
N VAL A 101 -1.02 8.94 3.68
CA VAL A 101 -1.04 8.25 4.98
C VAL A 101 -0.33 9.09 6.05
N PRO A 102 -0.63 8.85 7.34
CA PRO A 102 0.06 9.54 8.43
C PRO A 102 1.58 9.36 8.37
N GLY A 103 2.31 10.47 8.52
CA GLY A 103 3.75 10.56 8.25
C GLY A 103 4.10 11.36 7.01
N ALA A 104 3.11 11.94 6.32
CA ALA A 104 3.27 12.83 5.17
C ALA A 104 3.96 12.17 3.95
N PHE A 105 3.58 10.91 3.69
CA PHE A 105 4.00 10.20 2.49
C PHE A 105 2.79 9.56 1.80
N LYS A 106 3.01 9.07 0.58
CA LYS A 106 1.97 8.49 -0.27
C LYS A 106 2.19 6.99 -0.40
N VAL A 107 1.09 6.27 -0.56
CA VAL A 107 1.10 4.83 -0.84
C VAL A 107 0.33 4.56 -2.13
N GLN A 108 0.88 3.69 -2.97
CA GLN A 108 0.25 3.27 -4.21
C GLN A 108 -0.90 2.29 -3.92
N LEU A 109 -2.04 2.52 -4.58
CA LEU A 109 -3.09 1.53 -4.81
C LEU A 109 -3.11 1.21 -6.30
N TYR A 110 -3.14 -0.07 -6.67
CA TYR A 110 -3.26 -0.43 -8.07
C TYR A 110 -4.20 -1.62 -8.32
N GLN A 111 -4.71 -1.71 -9.55
CA GLN A 111 -5.42 -2.88 -10.04
C GLN A 111 -4.56 -3.54 -11.12
N PRO A 112 -4.11 -4.79 -10.92
CA PRO A 112 -3.26 -5.48 -11.88
C PRO A 112 -4.00 -5.74 -13.20
N LYS A 113 -3.29 -5.67 -14.31
CA LYS A 113 -3.77 -6.08 -15.66
C LYS A 113 -3.24 -7.45 -16.09
N TYR A 114 -2.58 -8.15 -15.18
CA TYR A 114 -2.07 -9.50 -15.35
C TYR A 114 -2.85 -10.48 -14.47
N THR A 115 -2.84 -11.75 -14.84
CA THR A 115 -3.47 -12.81 -14.05
C THR A 115 -2.60 -13.15 -12.84
N LYS A 116 -3.22 -13.22 -11.66
CA LYS A 116 -2.60 -13.71 -10.42
C LYS A 116 -2.58 -15.23 -10.37
#